data_AF-A0A8C5V9A6-F1
#
_entry.id   AF-A0A8C5V9A6-F1
#
_cell.length_a   1.000
_cell.length_b   1.000
_cell.length_c   1.000
_cell.angle_alpha   90.00
_cell.angle_beta   90.00
_cell.angle_gamma   90.00
#
_symmetry.space_group_name_H-M   'P 1'
#
loop_
_entity.id
_entity.type
_entity.pdbx_description
1 polymer ?
#
loop_
_entity_poly.entity_id
_entity_poly.type
_entity_poly.pdbx_seq_one_letter_code
_entity_poly.pdbx_strand_id
1 'polypeptide(L)'
;MAGEATRGPSPRGAAVRKAVMLLLCLGVPTGRAYNVDTGSALLYQGPPDTLFGYSVVLHSHGDNRWLVVGAPTANWLANASVVNPGAIYRCRIGKNPGRTCEQLQLGSPTGDPCGKTCLEERDNQWLGVTLARQPGENGSIVTCGHRWKNIFYIKNENKLPTGVCYGMPSDLRTELSRRISPCYQGSISMCRART
;
A
#
# COMPACT_ATOMS: atom_id res chain seq x y z
N MET A 1 -21.26 51.02 23.03
CA MET A 1 -20.84 49.82 22.28
C MET A 1 -20.76 50.21 20.82
N ALA A 2 -19.57 50.22 20.23
CA ALA A 2 -19.36 50.54 18.82
C ALA A 2 -19.71 49.32 17.96
N GLY A 3 -20.70 49.45 17.09
CA GLY A 3 -20.99 48.47 16.04
C GLY A 3 -20.11 48.76 14.84
N GLU A 4 -19.14 47.88 14.59
CA GLU A 4 -18.16 48.00 13.52
C GLU A 4 -18.82 47.74 12.15
N ALA A 5 -18.95 48.80 11.35
CA ALA A 5 -19.45 48.69 9.98
C ALA A 5 -18.33 48.14 9.08
N THR A 6 -18.36 46.83 8.86
CA THR A 6 -17.48 46.16 7.90
C THR A 6 -17.78 46.67 6.49
N ARG A 7 -16.89 47.52 5.96
CA ARG A 7 -16.92 47.98 4.56
C ARG A 7 -16.73 46.78 3.63
N GLY A 8 -17.79 46.42 2.91
CA GLY A 8 -17.73 45.41 1.86
C GLY A 8 -16.72 45.80 0.76
N PRO A 9 -16.12 44.81 0.07
CA PRO A 9 -15.07 45.08 -0.91
C PRO A 9 -15.60 45.95 -2.05
N SER A 10 -14.86 47.00 -2.42
CA SER A 10 -15.19 47.85 -3.58
C SER A 10 -15.32 46.99 -4.86
N PRO A 11 -16.35 47.21 -5.70
CA PRO A 11 -16.60 46.41 -6.91
C PRO A 11 -15.41 46.41 -7.89
N ARG A 12 -14.61 47.49 -7.89
CA ARG A 12 -13.36 47.56 -8.67
C ARG A 12 -12.26 46.64 -8.12
N GLY A 13 -12.16 46.50 -6.79
CA GLY A 13 -11.20 45.59 -6.15
C GLY A 13 -11.53 44.11 -6.37
N ALA A 14 -12.82 43.77 -6.44
CA ALA A 14 -13.27 42.42 -6.77
C ALA A 14 -12.96 42.05 -8.23
N ALA A 15 -13.17 42.99 -9.18
CA ALA A 15 -12.86 42.80 -10.59
C ALA A 15 -11.34 42.63 -10.82
N VAL A 16 -10.51 43.46 -10.17
CA VAL A 16 -9.04 43.35 -10.25
C VAL A 16 -8.56 42.02 -9.66
N ARG A 17 -9.07 41.58 -8.51
CA ARG A 17 -8.73 40.27 -7.94
C ARG A 17 -9.11 39.11 -8.86
N LYS A 18 -10.28 39.16 -9.49
CA LYS A 18 -10.71 38.15 -10.46
C LYS A 18 -9.83 38.14 -11.70
N ALA A 19 -9.46 39.31 -12.22
CA ALA A 19 -8.56 39.43 -13.36
C ALA A 19 -7.16 38.87 -13.02
N VAL A 20 -6.61 39.20 -11.85
CA VAL A 20 -5.32 38.70 -11.38
C VAL A 20 -5.34 37.18 -11.20
N MET A 21 -6.39 36.61 -10.60
CA MET A 21 -6.55 35.15 -10.49
C MET A 21 -6.67 34.48 -11.87
N LEU A 22 -7.39 35.08 -12.82
CA LEU A 22 -7.51 34.54 -14.17
C LEU A 22 -6.16 34.57 -14.92
N LEU A 23 -5.40 35.66 -14.77
CA LEU A 23 -4.03 35.80 -15.31
C LEU A 23 -3.05 34.81 -14.68
N LEU A 24 -3.17 34.54 -13.38
CA LEU A 24 -2.40 33.48 -12.70
C LEU A 24 -2.78 32.10 -13.22
N CYS A 25 -4.07 31.80 -13.39
CA CYS A 25 -4.53 30.52 -13.94
C CYS A 25 -4.12 30.30 -15.42
N LEU A 26 -4.06 31.36 -16.22
CA LEU A 26 -3.65 31.32 -17.63
C LEU A 26 -2.12 31.35 -17.81
N GLY A 27 -1.40 31.94 -16.85
CA GLY A 27 0.04 32.17 -16.92
C GLY A 27 0.91 31.07 -16.29
N VAL A 28 0.34 30.13 -15.54
CA VAL A 28 1.09 28.95 -15.09
C VAL A 28 1.10 27.94 -16.25
N PRO A 29 2.24 27.72 -16.94
CA PRO A 29 2.32 26.65 -17.93
C PRO A 29 1.97 25.35 -17.22
N THR A 30 0.95 24.67 -17.71
CA THR A 30 0.63 23.31 -17.27
C THR A 30 1.87 22.46 -17.54
N GLY A 31 2.61 22.11 -16.48
CA GLY A 31 3.82 21.32 -16.60
C GLY A 31 3.47 20.01 -17.29
N ARG A 32 3.98 19.83 -18.52
CA ARG A 32 3.89 18.55 -19.21
C ARG A 32 5.07 17.70 -18.79
N ALA A 33 4.85 16.39 -18.68
CA ALA A 33 5.95 15.45 -18.58
C ALA A 33 6.84 15.65 -19.82
N TYR A 34 8.11 16.02 -19.62
CA TYR A 34 9.01 16.35 -20.72
C TYR A 34 9.67 15.10 -21.31
N ASN A 35 9.74 13.99 -20.56
CA ASN A 35 10.40 12.75 -20.96
C ASN A 35 9.69 11.47 -20.49
N VAL A 36 8.46 11.56 -19.97
CA VAL A 36 7.62 10.38 -19.67
C VAL A 36 6.52 10.32 -20.71
N ASP A 37 6.50 9.23 -21.48
CA ASP A 37 5.52 9.04 -22.54
C ASP A 37 4.14 8.67 -21.95
N THR A 38 3.14 9.49 -22.26
CA THR A 38 1.74 9.23 -21.91
C THR A 38 0.98 8.50 -23.03
N GLY A 39 1.50 8.49 -24.26
CA GLY A 39 0.85 7.87 -25.42
C GLY A 39 0.97 6.35 -25.47
N SER A 40 2.11 5.80 -25.05
CA SER A 40 2.37 4.35 -25.04
C SER A 40 2.34 3.73 -23.65
N ALA A 41 1.57 4.30 -22.72
CA ALA A 41 1.46 3.81 -21.35
C ALA A 41 0.82 2.40 -21.29
N LEU A 42 1.26 1.59 -20.32
CA LEU A 42 0.68 0.27 -20.06
C LEU A 42 -0.33 0.36 -18.92
N LEU A 43 -1.57 -0.02 -19.19
CA LEU A 43 -2.63 -0.13 -18.18
C LEU A 43 -2.76 -1.57 -17.68
N TYR A 44 -2.44 -1.78 -16.41
CA TYR A 44 -2.70 -3.03 -15.70
C TYR A 44 -3.98 -2.90 -14.91
N GLN A 45 -4.99 -3.71 -15.24
CA GLN A 45 -6.26 -3.74 -14.54
C GLN A 45 -6.26 -4.87 -13.50
N GLY A 46 -6.63 -4.52 -12.27
CA GLY A 46 -6.81 -5.48 -11.18
C GLY A 46 -8.28 -5.77 -10.89
N PRO A 47 -8.55 -6.64 -9.90
CA PRO A 47 -9.92 -6.98 -9.50
C PRO A 47 -10.68 -5.75 -8.96
N PRO A 48 -11.96 -5.58 -9.31
CA PRO A 48 -12.77 -4.46 -8.84
C PRO A 48 -12.97 -4.51 -7.32
N ASP A 49 -13.19 -3.34 -6.70
CA ASP A 49 -13.51 -3.20 -5.27
C ASP A 49 -12.47 -3.74 -4.27
N THR A 50 -11.25 -3.98 -4.73
CA THR A 50 -10.14 -4.49 -3.89
C THR A 50 -9.12 -3.43 -3.47
N LEU A 51 -9.33 -2.18 -3.89
CA LEU A 51 -8.34 -1.09 -3.81
C LEU A 51 -7.01 -1.45 -4.49
N PHE A 52 -7.07 -2.22 -5.57
CA PHE A 52 -5.91 -2.53 -6.40
C PHE A 52 -5.24 -1.23 -6.89
N GLY A 53 -3.97 -1.05 -6.55
CA GLY A 53 -3.22 0.17 -6.85
C GLY A 53 -3.00 1.08 -5.64
N TYR A 54 -3.51 0.73 -4.45
CA TYR A 54 -3.29 1.50 -3.22
C TYR A 54 -1.79 1.68 -2.91
N SER A 55 -0.98 0.65 -3.17
CA SER A 55 0.47 0.73 -3.13
C SER A 55 1.07 0.09 -4.38
N VAL A 56 2.20 0.60 -4.86
CA VAL A 56 2.88 0.12 -6.07
C VAL A 56 4.39 0.15 -5.90
N VAL A 57 5.09 -0.83 -6.45
CA VAL A 57 6.55 -0.81 -6.57
C VAL A 57 7.02 -1.51 -7.84
N LEU A 58 8.08 -0.97 -8.46
CA LEU A 58 8.77 -1.61 -9.57
C LEU A 58 9.86 -2.55 -9.06
N HIS A 59 9.88 -3.77 -9.58
CA HIS A 59 10.82 -4.79 -9.17
C HIS A 59 11.54 -5.45 -10.36
N SER A 60 12.83 -5.71 -10.19
CA SER A 60 13.67 -6.38 -11.16
C SER A 60 14.46 -7.50 -10.48
N HIS A 61 14.49 -8.66 -11.14
CA HIS A 61 15.26 -9.82 -10.71
C HIS A 61 15.73 -10.60 -11.95
N GLY A 62 17.04 -10.60 -12.20
CA GLY A 62 17.61 -11.03 -13.48
C GLY A 62 16.99 -10.26 -14.66
N ASP A 63 16.55 -10.98 -15.68
CA ASP A 63 15.86 -10.42 -16.86
C ASP A 63 14.37 -10.14 -16.63
N ASN A 64 13.84 -10.51 -15.46
CA ASN A 64 12.43 -10.29 -15.17
C ASN A 64 12.19 -8.86 -14.68
N ARG A 65 11.09 -8.28 -15.15
CA ARG A 65 10.59 -6.96 -14.72
C ARG A 65 9.16 -7.15 -14.27
N TRP A 66 8.86 -6.66 -13.07
CA TRP A 66 7.58 -6.85 -12.41
C TRP A 66 7.05 -5.51 -11.90
N LEU A 67 5.76 -5.30 -12.10
CA LEU A 67 4.97 -4.34 -11.34
C LEU A 67 4.35 -5.11 -10.18
N VAL A 68 4.64 -4.72 -8.94
CA VAL A 68 4.02 -5.29 -7.74
C VAL A 68 3.02 -4.30 -7.20
N VAL A 69 1.80 -4.74 -6.94
CA VAL A 69 0.65 -3.89 -6.61
C VAL A 69 -0.04 -4.40 -5.36
N GLY A 70 -0.33 -3.50 -4.42
CA GLY A 70 -1.13 -3.79 -3.24
C GLY A 70 -2.63 -3.60 -3.50
N ALA A 71 -3.44 -4.47 -2.90
CA ALA A 71 -4.89 -4.42 -2.91
C ALA A 71 -5.42 -4.73 -1.49
N PRO A 72 -5.47 -3.72 -0.60
CA PRO A 72 -5.73 -3.89 0.84
C PRO A 72 -7.05 -4.56 1.23
N THR A 73 -8.05 -4.58 0.33
CA THR A 73 -9.36 -5.21 0.59
C THR A 73 -9.60 -6.44 -0.29
N ALA A 74 -8.59 -6.92 -1.02
CA ALA A 74 -8.69 -8.15 -1.78
C ALA A 74 -8.97 -9.37 -0.88
N ASN A 75 -9.81 -10.28 -1.39
CA ASN A 75 -9.99 -11.60 -0.79
C ASN A 75 -8.89 -12.56 -1.26
N TRP A 76 -8.54 -13.52 -0.42
CA TRP A 76 -7.57 -14.56 -0.79
C TRP A 76 -8.21 -15.63 -1.65
N LEU A 77 -7.51 -16.03 -2.72
CA LEU A 77 -7.90 -17.19 -3.52
C LEU A 77 -7.70 -18.51 -2.75
N ALA A 78 -6.74 -18.57 -1.83
CA ALA A 78 -6.38 -19.77 -1.10
C ALA A 78 -7.29 -20.08 0.10
N ASN A 79 -8.00 -19.09 0.64
CA ASN A 79 -8.93 -19.26 1.75
C ASN A 79 -9.98 -18.16 1.76
N ALA A 80 -11.20 -18.51 1.34
CA ALA A 80 -12.33 -17.58 1.29
C ALA A 80 -12.96 -17.28 2.67
N SER A 81 -12.54 -17.97 3.73
CA SER A 81 -13.09 -17.78 5.08
C SER A 81 -12.56 -16.52 5.77
N VAL A 82 -11.43 -15.97 5.30
CA VAL A 82 -10.84 -14.74 5.84
C VAL A 82 -11.43 -13.54 5.10
N VAL A 83 -12.03 -12.60 5.84
CA VAL A 83 -12.81 -11.50 5.25
C VAL A 83 -11.91 -10.33 4.90
N ASN A 84 -11.81 -9.99 3.61
CA ASN A 84 -11.04 -8.87 3.08
C ASN A 84 -9.63 -8.72 3.72
N PRO A 85 -8.81 -9.78 3.78
CA PRO A 85 -7.48 -9.70 4.38
C PRO A 85 -6.55 -8.72 3.65
N GLY A 86 -6.79 -8.50 2.36
CA GLY A 86 -5.88 -7.81 1.48
C GLY A 86 -4.83 -8.75 0.91
N ALA A 87 -4.29 -8.39 -0.25
CA ALA A 87 -3.27 -9.15 -0.93
C ALA A 87 -2.33 -8.22 -1.71
N ILE A 88 -1.25 -8.79 -2.23
CA ILE A 88 -0.44 -8.14 -3.25
C ILE A 88 -0.50 -8.97 -4.54
N TYR A 89 -0.28 -8.32 -5.67
CA TYR A 89 -0.26 -8.91 -6.99
C TYR A 89 1.09 -8.64 -7.65
N ARG A 90 1.52 -9.55 -8.53
CA ARG A 90 2.62 -9.29 -9.46
C ARG A 90 2.10 -9.30 -10.89
N CYS A 91 2.53 -8.32 -11.68
CA CYS A 91 2.20 -8.23 -13.09
C CYS A 91 3.52 -8.19 -13.87
N ARG A 92 3.72 -9.14 -14.79
CA ARG A 92 4.95 -9.18 -15.59
C ARG A 92 4.96 -8.01 -16.58
N ILE A 93 6.08 -7.33 -16.71
CA ILE A 93 6.32 -6.28 -17.71
C ILE A 93 6.99 -6.91 -18.94
N GLY A 94 6.56 -6.53 -20.14
CA GLY A 94 7.08 -7.07 -21.41
C GLY A 94 6.33 -8.33 -21.87
N LYS A 95 6.79 -9.53 -21.49
CA LYS A 95 6.18 -10.83 -21.90
C LYS A 95 4.84 -11.09 -21.18
N ASN A 96 3.87 -10.19 -21.37
CA ASN A 96 2.54 -10.23 -20.79
C ASN A 96 1.55 -9.43 -21.66
N PRO A 97 1.18 -9.94 -22.83
CA PRO A 97 0.31 -9.22 -23.77
C PRO A 97 -1.07 -8.92 -23.17
N GLY A 98 -1.58 -9.81 -22.30
CA GLY A 98 -2.86 -9.63 -21.61
C GLY A 98 -2.83 -8.68 -20.41
N ARG A 99 -1.65 -8.16 -20.03
CA ARG A 99 -1.43 -7.35 -18.81
C ARG A 99 -2.03 -8.02 -17.55
N THR A 100 -1.94 -9.35 -17.48
CA THR A 100 -2.48 -10.11 -16.36
C THR A 100 -1.64 -9.91 -15.10
N CYS A 101 -2.31 -9.99 -13.96
CA CYS A 101 -1.71 -9.87 -12.63
C CYS A 101 -2.07 -11.09 -11.79
N GLU A 102 -1.08 -11.71 -11.17
CA GLU A 102 -1.23 -12.89 -10.33
C GLU A 102 -1.26 -12.48 -8.86
N GLN A 103 -2.24 -12.98 -8.09
CA GLN A 103 -2.27 -12.77 -6.64
C GLN A 103 -1.15 -13.59 -5.99
N LEU A 104 -0.44 -12.96 -5.05
CA LEU A 104 0.62 -13.59 -4.25
C LEU A 104 0.10 -13.86 -2.84
N GLN A 105 0.19 -15.13 -2.41
CA GLN A 105 -0.23 -15.56 -1.08
C GLN A 105 0.90 -15.39 -0.07
N LEU A 106 0.73 -14.53 0.93
CA LEU A 106 1.69 -14.30 2.01
C LEU A 106 1.17 -14.86 3.33
N GLY A 107 2.03 -15.60 4.04
CA GLY A 107 1.66 -16.37 5.23
C GLY A 107 0.80 -17.60 4.89
N SER A 108 0.71 -18.54 5.85
CA SER A 108 -0.08 -19.75 5.67
C SER A 108 -1.58 -19.44 5.56
N PRO A 109 -2.31 -19.92 4.52
CA PRO A 109 -3.76 -19.71 4.42
C PRO A 109 -4.56 -20.22 5.62
N THR A 110 -4.07 -21.27 6.30
CA THR A 110 -4.71 -21.89 7.46
C THR A 110 -4.36 -21.22 8.79
N GLY A 111 -3.41 -20.28 8.79
CA GLY A 111 -2.93 -19.58 9.98
C GLY A 111 -1.63 -20.19 10.51
N ASP A 112 -0.76 -19.33 11.05
CA ASP A 112 0.53 -19.72 11.61
C ASP A 112 0.58 -19.41 13.11
N PRO A 113 1.30 -20.21 13.93
CA PRO A 113 1.56 -19.85 15.32
C PRO A 113 2.26 -18.48 15.40
N CYS A 114 1.63 -17.53 16.10
CA CYS A 114 2.14 -16.15 16.21
C CYS A 114 2.80 -15.83 17.55
N GLY A 115 2.72 -16.75 18.52
CA GLY A 115 3.38 -16.67 19.82
C GLY A 115 2.50 -17.18 20.96
N LYS A 116 3.05 -17.23 22.18
CA LYS A 116 2.37 -17.81 23.36
C LYS A 116 1.09 -17.05 23.77
N THR A 117 1.09 -15.73 23.64
CA THR A 117 -0.03 -14.85 24.01
C THR A 117 -0.65 -14.20 22.79
N CYS A 118 -0.74 -14.99 21.71
CA CYS A 118 -1.12 -14.51 20.41
C CYS A 118 -2.13 -15.47 19.76
N LEU A 119 -3.29 -14.91 19.39
CA LEU A 119 -4.27 -15.56 18.55
C LEU A 119 -4.51 -14.64 17.35
N GLU A 120 -4.16 -15.12 16.17
CA GLU A 120 -4.17 -14.35 14.93
C GLU A 120 -5.59 -14.08 14.43
N GLU A 121 -5.90 -12.81 14.11
CA GLU A 121 -7.07 -12.43 13.31
C GLU A 121 -6.62 -11.60 12.11
N ARG A 122 -6.89 -12.12 10.91
CA ARG A 122 -6.46 -11.55 9.62
C ARG A 122 -7.57 -10.83 8.87
N ASP A 123 -8.80 -10.88 9.36
CA ASP A 123 -9.91 -10.17 8.76
C ASP A 123 -9.60 -8.67 8.70
N ASN A 124 -9.77 -8.05 7.54
CA ASN A 124 -9.56 -6.62 7.35
C ASN A 124 -8.16 -6.14 7.84
N GLN A 125 -7.14 -7.00 7.77
CA GLN A 125 -5.78 -6.63 8.20
C GLN A 125 -5.12 -5.58 7.29
N TRP A 126 -5.70 -5.35 6.09
CA TRP A 126 -5.21 -4.39 5.10
C TRP A 126 -3.83 -4.74 4.56
N LEU A 127 -3.58 -6.03 4.28
CA LEU A 127 -2.33 -6.47 3.68
C LEU A 127 -2.17 -5.87 2.28
N GLY A 128 -1.01 -5.29 1.98
CA GLY A 128 -0.79 -4.53 0.74
C GLY A 128 -1.06 -3.03 0.87
N VAL A 129 -1.26 -2.51 2.09
CA VAL A 129 -1.37 -1.06 2.33
C VAL A 129 -0.09 -0.31 1.95
N THR A 130 1.06 -0.98 2.00
CA THR A 130 2.36 -0.41 1.65
C THR A 130 3.22 -1.47 0.97
N LEU A 131 4.06 -1.03 0.04
CA LEU A 131 5.07 -1.81 -0.64
C LEU A 131 6.37 -1.00 -0.64
N ALA A 132 7.48 -1.64 -0.28
CA ALA A 132 8.80 -1.06 -0.41
C ALA A 132 9.79 -2.10 -0.91
N ARG A 133 10.73 -1.66 -1.76
CA ARG A 133 11.77 -2.51 -2.32
C ARG A 133 13.13 -2.01 -1.85
N GLN A 134 13.99 -2.95 -1.47
CA GLN A 134 15.39 -2.66 -1.17
C GLN A 134 16.12 -2.16 -2.43
N PRO A 135 16.91 -1.07 -2.35
CA PRO A 135 17.72 -0.61 -3.48
C PRO A 135 18.73 -1.66 -3.95
N GLY A 136 19.10 -1.58 -5.23
CA GLY A 136 20.11 -2.46 -5.84
C GLY A 136 19.53 -3.66 -6.61
N GLU A 137 20.43 -4.40 -7.26
CA GLU A 137 20.08 -5.65 -7.93
C GLU A 137 19.70 -6.71 -6.88
N ASN A 138 18.71 -7.54 -7.21
CA ASN A 138 18.19 -8.57 -6.30
C ASN A 138 17.68 -8.03 -4.95
N GLY A 139 17.23 -6.77 -4.91
CA GLY A 139 16.63 -6.19 -3.73
C GLY A 139 15.33 -6.90 -3.32
N SER A 140 15.27 -7.32 -2.06
CA SER A 140 14.06 -7.87 -1.43
C SER A 140 12.91 -6.86 -1.40
N ILE A 141 11.69 -7.34 -1.18
CA ILE A 141 10.49 -6.50 -1.06
C ILE A 141 9.84 -6.72 0.30
N VAL A 142 9.27 -5.67 0.87
CA VAL A 142 8.43 -5.76 2.06
C VAL A 142 7.03 -5.23 1.74
N THR A 143 6.02 -5.90 2.29
CA THR A 143 4.63 -5.43 2.33
C THR A 143 4.08 -5.57 3.74
N CYS A 144 3.08 -4.78 4.11
CA CYS A 144 2.50 -4.82 5.44
C CYS A 144 0.96 -4.82 5.43
N GLY A 145 0.40 -5.31 6.54
CA GLY A 145 -0.99 -5.19 6.95
C GLY A 145 -1.06 -4.52 8.32
N HIS A 146 -1.22 -3.20 8.32
CA HIS A 146 -1.18 -2.39 9.54
C HIS A 146 -2.33 -2.67 10.52
N ARG A 147 -3.42 -3.29 10.06
CA ARG A 147 -4.60 -3.63 10.87
C ARG A 147 -4.67 -5.11 11.26
N TRP A 148 -3.57 -5.85 11.09
CA TRP A 148 -3.47 -7.21 11.63
C TRP A 148 -3.65 -7.18 13.15
N LYS A 149 -4.43 -8.14 13.69
CA LYS A 149 -4.87 -8.11 15.08
C LYS A 149 -4.45 -9.36 15.84
N ASN A 150 -4.09 -9.15 17.10
CA ASN A 150 -4.07 -10.18 18.12
C ASN A 150 -5.39 -10.15 18.91
N ILE A 151 -6.12 -11.26 18.90
CA ILE A 151 -7.42 -11.43 19.58
C ILE A 151 -7.33 -12.33 20.82
N PHE A 152 -6.13 -12.66 21.29
CA PHE A 152 -5.91 -13.56 22.43
C PHE A 152 -6.67 -13.12 23.70
N TYR A 153 -6.76 -11.81 23.95
CA TYR A 153 -7.37 -11.22 25.14
C TYR A 153 -8.82 -10.74 24.95
N ILE A 154 -9.46 -11.07 23.81
CA ILE A 154 -10.77 -10.51 23.42
C ILE A 154 -11.91 -10.76 24.42
N LYS A 155 -11.77 -11.76 25.30
CA LYS A 155 -12.77 -12.07 26.33
C LYS A 155 -12.94 -10.94 27.35
N ASN A 156 -11.85 -10.23 27.67
CA ASN A 156 -11.83 -9.21 28.73
C ASN A 156 -11.29 -7.86 28.22
N GLU A 157 -10.65 -7.82 27.06
CA GLU A 157 -9.99 -6.65 26.49
C GLU A 157 -10.35 -6.42 25.02
N ASN A 158 -9.91 -5.29 24.47
CA ASN A 158 -10.08 -4.97 23.06
C ASN A 158 -9.08 -5.75 22.18
N LYS A 159 -9.42 -5.88 20.89
CA LYS A 159 -8.47 -6.40 19.88
C LYS A 159 -7.23 -5.50 19.82
N LEU A 160 -6.05 -6.10 19.70
CA LEU A 160 -4.79 -5.37 19.63
C LEU A 160 -4.30 -5.28 18.17
N PRO A 161 -4.41 -4.12 17.49
CA PRO A 161 -3.95 -3.96 16.12
C PRO A 161 -2.43 -3.74 16.08
N THR A 162 -1.66 -4.81 16.29
CA THR A 162 -0.19 -4.73 16.34
C THR A 162 0.44 -4.63 14.95
N GLY A 163 -0.32 -4.94 13.89
CA GLY A 163 0.18 -4.97 12.53
C GLY A 163 1.14 -6.14 12.25
N VAL A 164 1.40 -6.35 10.96
CA VAL A 164 2.36 -7.34 10.48
C VAL A 164 2.99 -6.87 9.16
N CYS A 165 4.24 -7.23 8.92
CA CYS A 165 4.89 -7.10 7.63
C CYS A 165 5.47 -8.44 7.18
N TYR A 166 5.67 -8.60 5.88
CA TYR A 166 6.29 -9.76 5.27
C TYR A 166 7.43 -9.29 4.37
N GLY A 167 8.65 -9.71 4.69
CA GLY A 167 9.80 -9.55 3.80
C GLY A 167 9.88 -10.74 2.86
N MET A 168 9.88 -10.50 1.55
CA MET A 168 9.98 -11.52 0.51
C MET A 168 11.28 -11.39 -0.30
N PRO A 169 11.89 -12.52 -0.69
CA PRO A 169 13.09 -12.52 -1.53
C PRO A 169 12.82 -11.92 -2.92
N SER A 170 13.90 -11.59 -3.65
CA SER A 170 13.82 -10.97 -4.97
C SER A 170 13.23 -11.87 -6.06
N ASP A 171 13.16 -13.19 -5.85
CA ASP A 171 12.49 -14.10 -6.78
C ASP A 171 10.97 -14.15 -6.57
N LEU A 172 10.42 -13.35 -5.63
CA LEU A 172 9.00 -13.27 -5.29
C LEU A 172 8.40 -14.60 -4.81
N ARG A 173 9.23 -15.51 -4.28
CA ARG A 173 8.79 -16.76 -3.65
C ARG A 173 8.19 -16.47 -2.28
N THR A 174 6.87 -16.41 -2.21
CA THR A 174 6.16 -16.01 -0.99
C THR A 174 6.21 -17.07 0.12
N GLU A 175 6.43 -18.33 -0.23
CA GLU A 175 6.64 -19.41 0.72
C GLU A 175 7.93 -19.25 1.53
N LEU A 176 8.89 -18.47 1.01
CA LEU A 176 10.11 -18.10 1.71
C LEU A 176 10.01 -16.74 2.42
N SER A 177 8.82 -16.14 2.46
CA SER A 177 8.62 -14.85 3.10
C SER A 177 8.80 -14.95 4.62
N ARG A 178 9.40 -13.90 5.19
CA ARG A 178 9.63 -13.79 6.63
C ARG A 178 8.62 -12.82 7.23
N ARG A 179 7.85 -13.30 8.21
CA ARG A 179 6.99 -12.47 9.05
C ARG A 179 7.82 -11.53 9.94
N ILE A 180 7.39 -10.27 10.03
CA ILE A 180 7.98 -9.20 10.83
C ILE A 180 6.86 -8.55 11.64
N SER A 181 6.86 -8.71 12.96
CA SER A 181 5.84 -8.17 13.88
C SER A 181 6.52 -7.46 15.07
N PRO A 182 7.09 -6.26 14.86
CA PRO A 182 7.91 -5.60 15.88
C PRO A 182 7.10 -5.16 17.11
N CYS A 183 5.81 -4.88 16.94
CA CYS A 183 4.92 -4.42 18.01
C CYS A 183 4.38 -5.57 18.88
N TYR A 184 4.73 -6.83 18.62
CA TYR A 184 4.34 -7.97 19.45
C TYR A 184 5.41 -8.27 20.51
N GLN A 185 5.01 -8.25 21.78
CA GLN A 185 5.92 -8.38 22.94
C GLN A 185 6.38 -9.83 23.24
N GLY A 186 6.16 -10.79 22.33
CA GLY A 186 6.69 -12.16 22.44
C GLY A 186 7.80 -12.48 21.44
N SER A 187 8.09 -11.59 20.49
CA SER A 187 9.18 -11.72 19.52
C SER A 187 10.48 -11.15 20.10
N ILE A 188 11.09 -11.88 21.03
CA ILE A 188 12.49 -11.66 21.42
C ILE A 188 13.35 -12.08 20.23
N SER A 189 13.69 -11.16 19.32
CA SER A 189 14.90 -11.18 18.46
C SER A 189 14.78 -10.36 17.15
N MET A 190 14.48 -9.05 17.16
CA MET A 190 14.91 -8.23 15.99
C MET A 190 15.02 -6.72 16.16
N CYS A 191 15.08 -6.18 17.39
CA CYS A 191 15.42 -4.78 17.60
C CYS A 191 16.68 -4.67 18.47
N ARG A 192 17.81 -5.21 18.00
CA ARG A 192 19.10 -4.70 18.47
C ARG A 192 19.43 -3.53 17.57
N ALA A 193 19.14 -2.32 18.06
CA ALA A 193 19.62 -1.10 17.44
C ALA A 193 21.14 -1.25 17.25
N ARG A 194 21.62 -1.20 16.01
CA ARG A 194 23.03 -0.91 15.77
C ARG A 194 23.21 0.54 16.21
N THR A 195 23.74 0.70 17.42
CA THR A 195 24.43 1.91 17.85
C THR A 195 25.87 1.79 17.41
#